data_AF-A0A9E2FMJ2-F1
#
_entry.id   AF-A0A9E2FMJ2-F1
#
_cell.length_a   1.000
_cell.length_b   1.000
_cell.length_c   1.000
_cell.angle_alpha   90.00
_cell.angle_beta   90.00
_cell.angle_gamma   90.00
#
_symmetry.space_group_name_H-M   'P 1'
#
loop_
_entity.id
_entity.type
_entity.pdbx_description
1 polymer ?
#
loop_
_entity_poly.entity_id
_entity_poly.type
_entity_poly.pdbx_seq_one_letter_code
_entity_poly.pdbx_strand_id
1 'polypeptide(L)'
;AVRRAAHHLSQGNERRFWATLERYLMAGDSGAAHALLKAWAAYHVGGQKYPAGFGSRLLQLVRSLPPAVRRLRTTFPLLSARDCIALSQFAGDSDHEDISPLYDAALGKNVKQKPVSPTKQDAEGVPDSDTAAKTLEVVLEAIDPLHVAEHVAVPIDSARIGYTLDSTVASSYDEFCDVITSFYLHVLRRTGVVAGSVTPQSVATDALDLLDRTFNRIGGSPAAFAEARDATRGGLRYVLDVMADRYKYEEQAKYVRGVLAEALDPLDWSMKVAFMRALLKRLAPHLPPEIRSQPPARFAKNWEKIIQAYTQSFGQIQSLLRTL
;
A
#
# COMPACT_ATOMS: atom_id res chain seq x y z
N ALA A 1 -5.18 13.71 -33.70
CA ALA A 1 -5.92 12.62 -33.02
C ALA A 1 -5.22 11.26 -33.17
N VAL A 2 -4.94 10.80 -34.40
CA VAL A 2 -4.37 9.46 -34.68
C VAL A 2 -3.05 9.17 -33.96
N ARG A 3 -2.08 10.11 -33.91
CA ARG A 3 -0.82 9.91 -33.17
C ARG A 3 -1.00 9.79 -31.65
N ARG A 4 -1.96 10.51 -31.05
CA ARG A 4 -2.28 10.39 -29.62
C ARG A 4 -3.00 9.08 -29.32
N ALA A 5 -3.88 8.62 -30.22
CA ALA A 5 -4.53 7.32 -30.11
C ALA A 5 -3.53 6.17 -30.27
N ALA A 6 -2.62 6.24 -31.25
CA ALA A 6 -1.55 5.25 -31.43
C ALA A 6 -0.58 5.23 -30.24
N HIS A 7 -0.19 6.39 -29.72
CA HIS A 7 0.63 6.50 -28.51
C HIS A 7 -0.09 5.97 -27.27
N HIS A 8 -1.38 6.27 -27.14
CA HIS A 8 -2.20 5.73 -26.07
C HIS A 8 -2.36 4.22 -26.17
N LEU A 9 -2.41 3.62 -27.37
CA LEU A 9 -2.50 2.18 -27.57
C LEU A 9 -1.14 1.46 -27.43
N SER A 10 -0.02 2.17 -27.57
CA SER A 10 1.32 1.58 -27.46
C SER A 10 1.96 1.71 -26.07
N GLN A 11 1.56 2.70 -25.26
CA GLN A 11 2.12 2.94 -23.93
C GLN A 11 1.18 2.52 -22.80
N GLY A 12 1.75 2.00 -21.70
CA GLY A 12 1.00 1.66 -20.49
C GLY A 12 0.10 0.43 -20.61
N ASN A 13 0.28 -0.39 -21.65
CA ASN A 13 -0.49 -1.62 -21.87
C ASN A 13 -0.45 -2.55 -20.66
N GLU A 14 0.73 -2.70 -20.04
CA GLU A 14 0.90 -3.51 -18.84
C GLU A 14 0.10 -2.97 -17.65
N ARG A 15 0.18 -1.66 -17.37
CA ARG A 15 -0.60 -1.04 -16.27
C ARG A 15 -2.10 -1.22 -16.48
N ARG A 16 -2.59 -1.03 -17.71
CA ARG A 16 -4.02 -1.22 -18.05
C ARG A 16 -4.44 -2.67 -17.98
N PHE A 17 -3.59 -3.59 -18.44
CA PHE A 17 -3.82 -5.02 -18.35
C PHE A 17 -4.06 -5.43 -16.89
N TRP A 18 -3.15 -5.07 -15.98
CA TRP A 18 -3.28 -5.43 -14.56
C TRP A 18 -4.50 -4.78 -13.90
N ALA A 19 -4.75 -3.50 -14.15
CA ALA A 19 -5.93 -2.81 -13.60
C ALA A 19 -7.25 -3.43 -14.10
N THR A 20 -7.30 -3.83 -15.38
CA THR A 20 -8.48 -4.44 -15.99
C THR A 20 -8.69 -5.87 -15.47
N LEU A 21 -7.60 -6.65 -15.37
CA LEU A 21 -7.63 -8.00 -14.84
C LEU A 21 -8.10 -8.01 -13.38
N GLU A 22 -7.55 -7.13 -12.55
CA GLU A 22 -7.97 -6.99 -11.15
C GLU A 22 -9.46 -6.65 -11.05
N ARG A 23 -9.95 -5.73 -11.87
CA ARG A 23 -11.37 -5.37 -11.91
C ARG A 23 -12.26 -6.57 -12.27
N TYR A 24 -11.90 -7.36 -13.27
CA TYR A 24 -12.67 -8.55 -13.64
C TYR A 24 -12.67 -9.61 -12.53
N LEU A 25 -11.50 -9.86 -11.93
CA LEU A 25 -11.37 -10.82 -10.84
C LEU A 25 -12.15 -10.38 -9.60
N MET A 26 -12.08 -9.10 -9.20
CA MET A 26 -12.87 -8.55 -8.08
C MET A 26 -14.38 -8.62 -8.33
N ALA A 27 -14.81 -8.41 -9.57
CA ALA A 27 -16.21 -8.53 -9.97
C ALA A 27 -16.70 -9.99 -10.07
N GLY A 28 -15.79 -10.98 -10.02
CA GLY A 28 -16.13 -12.38 -10.26
C GLY A 28 -16.37 -12.73 -11.73
N ASP A 29 -16.02 -11.85 -12.67
CA ASP A 29 -16.14 -12.10 -14.11
C ASP A 29 -14.98 -12.96 -14.60
N SER A 30 -15.06 -14.25 -14.26
CA SER A 30 -14.05 -15.24 -14.63
C SER A 30 -13.90 -15.32 -16.16
N GLY A 31 -14.98 -15.21 -16.93
CA GLY A 31 -14.91 -15.30 -18.39
C GLY A 31 -14.05 -14.21 -19.01
N ALA A 32 -14.29 -12.94 -18.62
CA ALA A 32 -13.49 -11.81 -19.10
C ALA A 32 -12.03 -11.87 -18.60
N ALA A 33 -11.81 -12.31 -17.35
CA ALA A 33 -10.47 -12.49 -16.81
C ALA A 33 -9.66 -13.54 -17.59
N HIS A 34 -10.25 -14.70 -17.90
CA HIS A 34 -9.60 -15.75 -18.71
C HIS A 34 -9.31 -15.27 -20.13
N ALA A 35 -10.27 -14.61 -20.78
CA ALA A 35 -10.08 -14.10 -22.12
C ALA A 35 -8.91 -13.10 -22.18
N LEU A 36 -8.82 -12.21 -21.19
CA LEU A 36 -7.75 -11.22 -21.08
C LEU A 36 -6.38 -11.88 -20.82
N LEU A 37 -6.31 -12.82 -19.88
CA LEU A 37 -5.09 -13.57 -19.57
C LEU A 37 -4.60 -14.39 -20.76
N LYS A 38 -5.51 -15.05 -21.48
CA LYS A 38 -5.19 -15.82 -22.69
C LYS A 38 -4.67 -14.93 -23.82
N ALA A 39 -5.30 -13.77 -24.03
CA ALA A 39 -4.83 -12.81 -25.03
C ALA A 39 -3.42 -12.28 -24.69
N TRP A 40 -3.17 -11.99 -23.41
CA TRP A 40 -1.85 -11.57 -22.92
C TRP A 40 -0.79 -12.66 -23.12
N ALA A 41 -1.11 -13.90 -22.76
CA ALA A 41 -0.23 -15.05 -22.95
C ALA A 41 0.11 -15.24 -24.44
N ALA A 42 -0.91 -15.24 -25.31
CA ALA A 42 -0.72 -15.38 -26.75
C ALA A 42 0.14 -14.27 -27.37
N TYR A 43 -0.03 -13.02 -26.91
CA TYR A 43 0.81 -11.89 -27.33
C TYR A 43 2.29 -12.12 -27.01
N HIS A 44 2.59 -12.55 -25.78
CA HIS A 44 3.97 -12.79 -25.33
C HIS A 44 4.60 -14.03 -25.95
N VAL A 45 3.83 -15.11 -26.13
CA VAL A 45 4.25 -16.31 -26.87
C VAL A 45 4.57 -15.97 -28.33
N GLY A 46 3.73 -15.18 -28.99
CA GLY A 46 3.98 -14.71 -30.36
C GLY A 46 5.23 -13.82 -30.47
N GLY A 47 5.55 -13.07 -29.41
CA GLY A 47 6.79 -12.30 -29.28
C GLY A 47 7.98 -13.10 -28.75
N GLN A 48 7.83 -14.41 -28.52
CA GLN A 48 8.86 -15.31 -27.98
C GLN A 48 9.54 -14.77 -26.72
N LYS A 49 8.77 -14.14 -25.83
CA LYS A 49 9.31 -13.47 -24.65
C LYS A 49 8.47 -13.73 -23.41
N TYR A 50 9.11 -14.18 -22.34
CA TYR A 50 8.48 -14.22 -21.03
C TYR A 50 8.33 -12.80 -20.45
N PRO A 51 7.13 -12.40 -20.00
CA PRO A 51 6.95 -11.13 -19.29
C PRO A 51 7.56 -11.22 -17.89
N ALA A 52 8.63 -10.45 -17.64
CA ALA A 52 9.35 -10.45 -16.37
C ALA A 52 8.41 -10.21 -15.17
N GLY A 53 8.49 -11.10 -14.17
CA GLY A 53 7.71 -11.02 -12.93
C GLY A 53 6.20 -11.29 -13.09
N PHE A 54 5.75 -11.80 -14.23
CA PHE A 54 4.34 -12.06 -14.51
C PHE A 54 3.70 -13.05 -13.53
N GLY A 55 4.37 -14.16 -13.24
CA GLY A 55 3.88 -15.20 -12.33
C GLY A 55 3.69 -14.66 -10.92
N SER A 56 4.70 -13.97 -10.39
CA SER A 56 4.68 -13.36 -9.06
C SER A 56 3.60 -12.31 -8.93
N ARG A 57 3.45 -11.43 -9.94
CA ARG A 57 2.40 -10.41 -9.95
C ARG A 57 1.01 -11.01 -10.04
N LEU A 58 0.82 -12.05 -10.86
CA LEU A 58 -0.45 -12.77 -10.95
C LEU A 58 -0.79 -13.46 -9.63
N LEU A 59 0.19 -14.10 -8.99
CA LEU A 59 0.01 -14.74 -7.69
C LEU A 59 -0.36 -13.74 -6.59
N GLN A 60 0.34 -12.61 -6.54
CA GLN A 60 0.03 -11.51 -5.61
C GLN A 60 -1.38 -10.96 -5.85
N LEU A 61 -1.80 -10.84 -7.11
CA LEU A 61 -3.16 -10.43 -7.46
C LEU A 61 -4.18 -11.41 -6.90
N VAL A 62 -4.06 -12.70 -7.21
CA VAL A 62 -4.98 -13.74 -6.72
C VAL A 62 -5.05 -13.79 -5.20
N ARG A 63 -3.91 -13.67 -4.51
CA ARG A 63 -3.83 -13.65 -3.03
C ARG A 63 -4.46 -12.40 -2.41
N SER A 64 -4.53 -11.29 -3.13
CA SER A 64 -5.14 -10.05 -2.64
C SER A 64 -6.66 -9.97 -2.86
N LEU A 65 -7.25 -10.91 -3.60
CA LEU A 65 -8.71 -10.97 -3.78
C LEU A 65 -9.38 -11.36 -2.46
N PRO A 66 -10.59 -10.82 -2.15
CA PRO A 66 -11.40 -11.28 -1.03
C PRO A 66 -11.56 -12.82 -1.04
N PRO A 67 -11.51 -13.50 0.12
CA PRO A 67 -11.57 -14.96 0.18
C PRO A 67 -12.79 -15.56 -0.54
N ALA A 68 -13.96 -14.94 -0.40
CA ALA A 68 -15.18 -15.43 -1.03
C ALA A 68 -15.19 -15.19 -2.56
N VAL A 69 -14.65 -14.06 -3.06
CA VAL A 69 -14.36 -13.89 -4.50
C VAL A 69 -13.41 -14.99 -4.99
N ARG A 70 -12.29 -15.21 -4.29
CA ARG A 70 -11.27 -16.22 -4.66
C ARG A 70 -11.84 -17.65 -4.69
N ARG A 71 -12.72 -18.01 -3.75
CA ARG A 71 -13.25 -19.38 -3.59
C ARG A 71 -14.51 -19.65 -4.40
N LEU A 72 -15.40 -18.66 -4.53
CA LEU A 72 -16.76 -18.86 -5.03
C LEU A 72 -16.99 -18.21 -6.40
N ARG A 73 -16.23 -17.16 -6.75
CA ARG A 73 -16.46 -16.38 -7.98
C ARG A 73 -15.34 -16.48 -8.99
N THR A 74 -14.14 -16.84 -8.55
CA THR A 74 -13.00 -17.10 -9.43
C THR A 74 -12.96 -18.57 -9.83
N THR A 75 -13.10 -18.85 -11.12
CA THR A 75 -12.95 -20.21 -11.67
C THR A 75 -11.47 -20.47 -11.94
N PHE A 76 -10.94 -21.55 -11.37
CA PHE A 76 -9.61 -22.05 -11.72
C PHE A 76 -9.71 -23.23 -12.69
N PRO A 77 -8.72 -23.42 -13.57
CA PRO A 77 -7.46 -22.66 -13.65
C PRO A 77 -7.60 -21.35 -14.46
N LEU A 78 -7.08 -20.23 -13.93
CA LEU A 78 -7.12 -18.89 -14.56
C LEU A 78 -6.43 -18.83 -15.93
N LEU A 79 -5.44 -19.70 -16.13
CA LEU A 79 -4.74 -19.90 -17.38
C LEU A 79 -4.58 -21.40 -17.59
N SER A 80 -4.70 -21.89 -18.82
CA SER A 80 -4.54 -23.33 -19.08
C SER A 80 -3.09 -23.75 -18.85
N ALA A 81 -2.87 -24.99 -18.43
CA ALA A 81 -1.51 -25.53 -18.28
C ALA A 81 -0.71 -25.42 -19.58
N ARG A 82 -1.37 -25.58 -20.73
CA ARG A 82 -0.75 -25.40 -22.05
C ARG A 82 -0.22 -23.98 -22.25
N ASP A 83 -1.00 -22.98 -21.88
CA ASP A 83 -0.58 -21.58 -22.00
C ASP A 83 0.55 -21.23 -21.02
N CYS A 84 0.52 -21.79 -19.79
CA CYS A 84 1.62 -21.63 -18.83
C CYS A 84 2.92 -22.25 -19.36
N ILE A 85 2.85 -23.47 -19.91
CA ILE A 85 4.00 -24.15 -20.52
C ILE A 85 4.56 -23.30 -21.67
N ALA A 86 3.69 -22.86 -22.58
CA ALA A 86 4.08 -22.06 -23.73
C ALA A 86 4.79 -20.76 -23.31
N LEU A 87 4.30 -20.08 -22.27
CA LEU A 87 4.99 -18.90 -21.71
C LEU A 87 6.35 -19.25 -21.11
N SER A 88 6.40 -20.30 -20.26
CA SER A 88 7.62 -20.69 -19.55
C SER A 88 8.77 -21.14 -20.47
N GLN A 89 8.47 -21.56 -21.70
CA GLN A 89 9.49 -21.90 -22.71
C GLN A 89 10.35 -20.71 -23.14
N PHE A 90 9.87 -19.48 -22.92
CA PHE A 90 10.59 -18.25 -23.25
C PHE A 90 11.17 -17.54 -22.02
N ALA A 91 11.16 -18.20 -20.86
CA ALA A 91 11.75 -17.68 -19.63
C ALA A 91 13.28 -17.81 -19.72
N GLY A 92 14.00 -16.74 -19.38
CA GLY A 92 15.46 -16.79 -19.23
C GLY A 92 15.86 -17.33 -17.85
N ASP A 93 17.16 -17.49 -17.62
CA ASP A 93 17.69 -17.94 -16.32
C ASP A 93 17.24 -17.05 -15.15
N SER A 94 17.07 -15.74 -15.39
CA SER A 94 16.56 -14.77 -14.41
C SER A 94 15.07 -14.92 -14.09
N ASP A 95 14.30 -15.61 -14.93
CA ASP A 95 12.85 -15.75 -14.80
C ASP A 95 12.43 -17.08 -14.17
N HIS A 96 13.35 -18.02 -13.96
CA HIS A 96 13.04 -19.35 -13.43
C HIS A 96 12.32 -19.33 -12.09
N GLU A 97 12.65 -18.38 -11.21
CA GLU A 97 11.98 -18.20 -9.92
C GLU A 97 10.50 -17.75 -10.08
N ASP A 98 10.15 -17.13 -11.20
CA ASP A 98 8.82 -16.60 -11.49
C ASP A 98 7.88 -17.63 -12.13
N ILE A 99 8.43 -18.71 -12.69
CA ILE A 99 7.66 -19.80 -13.31
C ILE A 99 6.80 -20.53 -12.26
N SER A 100 7.36 -20.84 -11.09
CA SER A 100 6.61 -21.52 -10.03
C SER A 100 5.39 -20.69 -9.56
N PRO A 101 5.56 -19.39 -9.22
CA PRO A 101 4.44 -18.47 -8.97
C PRO A 101 3.39 -18.42 -10.09
N LEU A 102 3.80 -18.50 -11.36
CA LEU A 102 2.87 -18.54 -12.48
C LEU A 102 1.95 -19.77 -12.42
N TYR A 103 2.50 -20.96 -12.22
CA TYR A 103 1.69 -22.18 -12.11
C TYR A 103 0.82 -22.16 -10.85
N ASP A 104 1.33 -21.65 -9.74
CA ASP A 104 0.58 -21.50 -8.50
C ASP A 104 -0.61 -20.57 -8.68
N ALA A 105 -0.40 -19.41 -9.28
CA ALA A 105 -1.45 -18.45 -9.56
C ALA A 105 -2.47 -18.98 -10.57
N ALA A 106 -2.00 -19.62 -11.64
CA ALA A 106 -2.86 -20.15 -12.70
C ALA A 106 -3.74 -21.31 -12.20
N LEU A 107 -3.20 -22.20 -11.39
CA LEU A 107 -3.91 -23.38 -10.88
C LEU A 107 -4.62 -23.13 -9.55
N GLY A 108 -4.45 -21.95 -8.94
CA GLY A 108 -4.89 -21.66 -7.58
C GLY A 108 -4.15 -22.51 -6.53
N LYS A 109 -3.00 -23.08 -6.88
CA LYS A 109 -2.16 -23.89 -6.00
C LYS A 109 -1.31 -22.97 -5.10
N ASN A 110 -0.94 -23.46 -3.91
CA ASN A 110 -0.11 -22.74 -2.96
C ASN A 110 -0.60 -21.31 -2.59
N VAL A 111 -1.91 -21.08 -2.58
CA VAL A 111 -2.52 -20.02 -1.74
C VAL A 111 -2.19 -20.27 -0.25
N LYS A 112 -1.74 -21.48 0.10
CA LYS A 112 -1.06 -21.81 1.35
C LYS A 112 0.44 -22.14 1.09
N GLN A 113 1.32 -21.23 1.53
CA GLN A 113 2.70 -21.38 2.06
C GLN A 113 3.83 -22.16 1.33
N LYS A 114 5.00 -21.51 1.12
CA LYS A 114 6.36 -21.81 1.73
C LYS A 114 7.39 -20.69 1.36
N PRO A 115 8.48 -20.46 2.16
CA PRO A 115 9.24 -19.18 2.21
C PRO A 115 10.64 -19.18 1.55
N VAL A 116 11.11 -18.00 1.07
CA VAL A 116 12.54 -17.57 0.95
C VAL A 116 12.60 -16.01 0.98
N SER A 117 13.65 -15.42 1.57
CA SER A 117 13.86 -13.96 1.82
C SER A 117 15.01 -13.35 1.00
N PRO A 118 15.01 -12.03 0.72
CA PRO A 118 16.27 -11.27 0.55
C PRO A 118 16.33 -9.87 1.19
N THR A 119 17.58 -9.37 1.28
CA THR A 119 18.13 -8.24 2.05
C THR A 119 18.23 -6.92 1.25
N LYS A 120 18.26 -5.80 1.98
CA LYS A 120 18.32 -4.38 1.52
C LYS A 120 19.72 -3.89 1.07
N GLN A 121 19.74 -2.76 0.36
CA GLN A 121 20.89 -1.84 0.25
C GLN A 121 20.43 -0.37 0.42
N ASP A 122 21.30 0.42 1.07
CA ASP A 122 21.20 1.85 1.39
C ASP A 122 21.97 2.73 0.38
N ALA A 123 21.70 4.05 0.37
CA ALA A 123 22.67 5.09 0.00
C ALA A 123 22.28 6.49 0.54
N GLU A 124 23.26 7.22 1.08
CA GLU A 124 23.21 8.62 1.57
C GLU A 124 23.94 9.60 0.64
N GLY A 125 23.62 10.91 0.76
CA GLY A 125 24.47 12.03 0.32
C GLY A 125 23.90 13.42 0.70
N VAL A 126 24.74 14.30 1.29
CA VAL A 126 24.39 15.63 1.88
C VAL A 126 24.87 16.82 1.00
N PRO A 127 24.16 17.99 0.97
CA PRO A 127 24.67 19.23 0.36
C PRO A 127 24.73 20.51 1.25
N ASP A 128 25.40 21.53 0.69
CA ASP A 128 26.04 22.77 1.22
C ASP A 128 25.10 23.96 1.63
N SER A 129 25.62 25.06 2.20
CA SER A 129 24.85 26.02 3.03
C SER A 129 23.91 27.04 2.35
N ASP A 130 24.02 27.34 1.06
CA ASP A 130 22.96 28.08 0.29
C ASP A 130 21.83 27.13 -0.16
N THR A 131 22.10 25.83 -0.06
CA THR A 131 21.13 24.75 -0.23
C THR A 131 20.22 24.66 0.99
N ALA A 132 20.69 24.99 2.20
CA ALA A 132 19.92 24.77 3.45
C ALA A 132 18.54 25.45 3.47
N ALA A 133 18.41 26.68 2.95
CA ALA A 133 17.12 27.37 2.88
C ALA A 133 16.18 26.76 1.82
N LYS A 134 16.72 26.35 0.66
CA LYS A 134 15.96 25.67 -0.40
C LYS A 134 15.59 24.24 -0.02
N THR A 135 16.50 23.50 0.61
CA THR A 135 16.27 22.18 1.23
C THR A 135 15.15 22.29 2.25
N LEU A 136 15.15 23.34 3.08
CA LEU A 136 14.11 23.54 4.08
C LEU A 136 12.73 23.81 3.47
N GLU A 137 12.65 24.60 2.39
CA GLU A 137 11.40 24.80 1.65
C GLU A 137 10.90 23.52 0.99
N VAL A 138 11.79 22.75 0.35
CA VAL A 138 11.47 21.43 -0.24
C VAL A 138 10.96 20.46 0.82
N VAL A 139 11.59 20.42 1.99
CA VAL A 139 11.13 19.59 3.11
C VAL A 139 9.77 20.04 3.61
N LEU A 140 9.54 21.35 3.77
CA LEU A 140 8.26 21.90 4.21
C LEU A 140 7.12 21.65 3.21
N GLU A 141 7.43 21.58 1.92
CA GLU A 141 6.48 21.19 0.87
C GLU A 141 6.21 19.68 0.91
N ALA A 142 7.25 18.85 1.04
CA ALA A 142 7.12 17.39 1.12
C ALA A 142 6.32 16.94 2.36
N ILE A 143 6.49 17.59 3.51
CA ILE A 143 5.70 17.31 4.72
C ILE A 143 4.39 18.10 4.79
N ASP A 144 4.05 18.89 3.76
CA ASP A 144 2.78 19.58 3.74
C ASP A 144 1.63 18.57 3.85
N PRO A 145 0.59 18.82 4.67
CA PRO A 145 -0.45 17.83 4.88
C PRO A 145 -1.21 17.42 3.62
N LEU A 146 -1.36 18.31 2.63
CA LEU A 146 -1.96 17.96 1.34
C LEU A 146 -1.03 17.01 0.57
N HIS A 147 0.27 17.32 0.52
CA HIS A 147 1.25 16.48 -0.16
C HIS A 147 1.33 15.08 0.46
N VAL A 148 1.40 15.01 1.80
CA VAL A 148 1.37 13.73 2.54
C VAL A 148 0.06 12.98 2.31
N ALA A 149 -1.08 13.69 2.25
CA ALA A 149 -2.36 13.07 1.95
C ALA A 149 -2.39 12.47 0.54
N GLU A 150 -1.94 13.20 -0.47
CA GLU A 150 -1.90 12.74 -1.87
C GLU A 150 -1.00 11.51 -2.05
N HIS A 151 0.17 11.50 -1.40
CA HIS A 151 1.16 10.42 -1.58
C HIS A 151 0.92 9.20 -0.70
N VAL A 152 0.26 9.37 0.45
CA VAL A 152 0.09 8.29 1.44
C VAL A 152 -1.39 7.98 1.69
N ALA A 153 -2.18 8.97 2.12
CA ALA A 153 -3.55 8.73 2.58
C ALA A 153 -4.51 8.35 1.45
N VAL A 154 -4.47 9.07 0.33
CA VAL A 154 -5.38 8.88 -0.81
C VAL A 154 -5.25 7.48 -1.43
N PRO A 155 -4.04 6.93 -1.67
CA PRO A 155 -3.89 5.55 -2.13
C PRO A 155 -4.48 4.52 -1.15
N ILE A 156 -4.28 4.70 0.16
CA ILE A 156 -4.82 3.80 1.20
C ILE A 156 -6.35 3.88 1.25
N ASP A 157 -6.91 5.10 1.28
CA ASP A 157 -8.36 5.32 1.30
C ASP A 157 -9.01 4.76 0.03
N SER A 158 -8.37 4.91 -1.13
CA SER A 158 -8.84 4.33 -2.40
C SER A 158 -8.83 2.80 -2.37
N ALA A 159 -7.79 2.19 -1.81
CA ALA A 159 -7.71 0.74 -1.62
C ALA A 159 -8.80 0.23 -0.66
N ARG A 160 -9.03 0.95 0.44
CA ARG A 160 -10.08 0.65 1.41
C ARG A 160 -11.47 0.67 0.76
N ILE A 161 -11.77 1.71 -0.03
CA ILE A 161 -13.06 1.84 -0.73
C ILE A 161 -13.24 0.73 -1.77
N GLY A 162 -12.17 0.37 -2.48
CA GLY A 162 -12.20 -0.66 -3.52
C GLY A 162 -12.34 -2.10 -3.01
N TYR A 163 -12.08 -2.35 -1.72
CA TYR A 163 -12.17 -3.68 -1.15
C TYR A 163 -13.63 -4.08 -0.84
N THR A 164 -14.10 -5.15 -1.48
CA THR A 164 -15.47 -5.65 -1.35
C THR A 164 -15.52 -6.84 -0.40
N LEU A 165 -16.47 -6.82 0.54
CA LEU A 165 -16.75 -7.93 1.45
C LEU A 165 -18.02 -8.65 1.00
N ASP A 166 -17.98 -9.98 0.95
CA ASP A 166 -19.17 -10.80 0.66
C ASP A 166 -20.03 -11.05 1.90
N SER A 167 -19.45 -10.90 3.10
CA SER A 167 -20.13 -10.98 4.39
C SER A 167 -19.57 -9.92 5.33
N THR A 168 -20.42 -9.35 6.17
CA THR A 168 -20.02 -8.45 7.26
C THR A 168 -19.61 -9.22 8.52
N VAL A 169 -19.85 -10.53 8.58
CA VAL A 169 -19.49 -11.40 9.71
C VAL A 169 -18.49 -12.48 9.29
N ALA A 170 -17.58 -12.83 10.19
CA ALA A 170 -16.68 -13.97 10.06
C ALA A 170 -17.27 -15.20 10.76
N SER A 171 -17.35 -16.32 10.05
CA SER A 171 -17.92 -17.58 10.55
C SER A 171 -16.92 -18.36 11.42
N SER A 172 -15.63 -18.09 11.27
CA SER A 172 -14.56 -18.73 12.04
C SER A 172 -13.34 -17.81 12.17
N TYR A 173 -12.44 -18.16 13.10
CA TYR A 173 -11.19 -17.43 13.29
C TYR A 173 -10.26 -17.53 12.07
N ASP A 174 -10.27 -18.67 11.37
CA ASP A 174 -9.49 -18.85 10.15
C ASP A 174 -10.01 -17.96 9.01
N GLU A 175 -11.33 -17.84 8.86
CA GLU A 175 -11.94 -16.93 7.89
C GLU A 175 -11.57 -15.47 8.22
N PHE A 176 -11.65 -15.10 9.50
CA PHE A 176 -11.24 -13.79 9.96
C PHE A 176 -9.78 -13.47 9.59
N CYS A 177 -8.84 -14.38 9.91
CA CYS A 177 -7.42 -14.24 9.55
C CYS A 177 -7.19 -14.12 8.03
N ASP A 178 -7.91 -14.91 7.21
CA ASP A 178 -7.80 -14.86 5.76
C ASP A 178 -8.32 -13.52 5.20
N VAL A 179 -9.43 -13.00 5.76
CA VAL A 179 -10.00 -11.70 5.35
C VAL A 179 -9.05 -10.54 5.68
N ILE A 180 -8.53 -10.44 6.91
CA ILE A 180 -7.63 -9.34 7.30
C ILE A 180 -6.31 -9.40 6.52
N THR A 181 -5.78 -10.60 6.27
CA THR A 181 -4.54 -10.79 5.51
C THR A 181 -4.74 -10.38 4.06
N SER A 182 -5.85 -10.81 3.45
CA SER A 182 -6.19 -10.45 2.06
C SER A 182 -6.41 -8.94 1.90
N PHE A 183 -7.09 -8.32 2.87
CA PHE A 183 -7.28 -6.87 2.92
C PHE A 183 -5.94 -6.13 3.03
N TYR A 184 -5.09 -6.52 3.97
CA TYR A 184 -3.79 -5.90 4.17
C TYR A 184 -2.93 -6.00 2.90
N LEU A 185 -2.89 -7.17 2.26
CA LEU A 185 -2.20 -7.36 0.99
C LEU A 185 -2.77 -6.47 -0.13
N HIS A 186 -4.10 -6.33 -0.19
CA HIS A 186 -4.76 -5.45 -1.15
C HIS A 186 -4.31 -4.00 -0.98
N VAL A 187 -4.26 -3.51 0.26
CA VAL A 187 -3.78 -2.16 0.58
C VAL A 187 -2.32 -2.00 0.16
N LEU A 188 -1.43 -2.93 0.55
CA LEU A 188 -0.01 -2.89 0.18
C LEU A 188 0.23 -2.85 -1.34
N ARG A 189 -0.54 -3.63 -2.11
CA ARG A 189 -0.43 -3.65 -3.58
C ARG A 189 -0.87 -2.32 -4.19
N ARG A 190 -1.86 -1.66 -3.62
CA ARG A 190 -2.40 -0.38 -4.11
C ARG A 190 -1.55 0.83 -3.73
N THR A 191 -0.81 0.76 -2.62
CA THR A 191 0.14 1.80 -2.20
C THR A 191 1.51 1.69 -2.85
N GLY A 192 1.77 0.61 -3.61
CA GLY A 192 3.06 0.39 -4.27
C GLY A 192 4.17 -0.07 -3.33
N VAL A 193 3.86 -0.37 -2.07
CA VAL A 193 4.81 -0.87 -1.06
C VAL A 193 5.28 -2.29 -1.40
N VAL A 194 4.53 -3.04 -2.21
CA VAL A 194 4.96 -4.33 -2.77
C VAL A 194 5.91 -4.11 -3.96
N ALA A 195 7.10 -3.58 -3.69
CA ALA A 195 8.24 -3.59 -4.60
C ALA A 195 9.26 -4.61 -4.08
N GLY A 196 8.98 -5.90 -4.30
CA GLY A 196 9.85 -7.00 -3.86
C GLY A 196 9.10 -8.30 -3.57
N SER A 197 9.85 -9.32 -3.16
CA SER A 197 9.37 -10.66 -2.77
C SER A 197 8.66 -10.63 -1.41
N VAL A 198 7.54 -9.92 -1.34
CA VAL A 198 6.67 -9.93 -0.14
C VAL A 198 6.06 -11.32 -0.01
N THR A 199 6.45 -12.04 1.05
CA THR A 199 5.94 -13.39 1.31
C THR A 199 4.55 -13.32 1.93
N PRO A 200 3.62 -14.25 1.62
CA PRO A 200 2.30 -14.26 2.25
C PRO A 200 2.34 -14.40 3.77
N GLN A 201 3.32 -15.11 4.33
CA GLN A 201 3.46 -15.23 5.78
C GLN A 201 3.92 -13.93 6.42
N SER A 202 4.90 -13.22 5.83
CA SER A 202 5.23 -11.89 6.34
C SER A 202 4.01 -10.99 6.29
N VAL A 203 3.21 -11.04 5.22
CA VAL A 203 1.96 -10.29 5.12
C VAL A 203 0.94 -10.69 6.19
N ALA A 204 0.77 -11.99 6.46
CA ALA A 204 -0.15 -12.46 7.49
C ALA A 204 0.31 -12.04 8.89
N THR A 205 1.60 -12.19 9.19
CA THR A 205 2.21 -11.74 10.45
C THR A 205 2.08 -10.23 10.59
N ASP A 206 2.45 -9.46 9.57
CA ASP A 206 2.36 -7.99 9.55
C ASP A 206 0.90 -7.52 9.70
N ALA A 207 -0.05 -8.23 9.09
CA ALA A 207 -1.48 -7.96 9.23
C ALA A 207 -1.98 -8.22 10.65
N LEU A 208 -1.55 -9.32 11.29
CA LEU A 208 -1.88 -9.64 12.68
C LEU A 208 -1.22 -8.66 13.65
N ASP A 209 0.04 -8.30 13.43
CA ASP A 209 0.76 -7.29 14.23
C ASP A 209 0.11 -5.91 14.10
N LEU A 210 -0.36 -5.54 12.91
CA LEU A 210 -1.16 -4.34 12.70
C LEU A 210 -2.49 -4.44 13.46
N LEU A 211 -3.20 -5.57 13.37
CA LEU A 211 -4.46 -5.79 14.07
C LEU A 211 -4.30 -5.64 15.59
N ASP A 212 -3.30 -6.29 16.18
CA ASP A 212 -3.05 -6.21 17.62
C ASP A 212 -2.71 -4.78 18.06
N ARG A 213 -1.87 -4.07 17.31
CA ARG A 213 -1.59 -2.65 17.59
C ARG A 213 -2.81 -1.76 17.43
N THR A 214 -3.71 -2.10 16.51
CA THR A 214 -4.97 -1.38 16.25
C THR A 214 -5.96 -1.55 17.40
N PHE A 215 -6.09 -2.77 17.95
CA PHE A 215 -7.09 -3.11 18.97
C PHE A 215 -6.53 -3.21 20.39
N ASN A 216 -5.26 -2.85 20.62
CA ASN A 216 -4.57 -3.03 21.91
C ASN A 216 -5.32 -2.44 23.13
N ARG A 217 -6.03 -1.31 22.97
CA ARG A 217 -6.77 -0.63 24.04
C ARG A 217 -8.12 -1.27 24.36
N ILE A 218 -8.60 -2.16 23.51
CA ILE A 218 -9.95 -2.76 23.62
C ILE A 218 -9.91 -4.29 23.61
N GLY A 219 -8.74 -4.89 23.88
CA GLY A 219 -8.60 -6.33 24.04
C GLY A 219 -7.88 -7.07 22.90
N GLY A 220 -7.26 -6.36 21.96
CA GLY A 220 -6.41 -6.92 20.91
C GLY A 220 -7.17 -7.77 19.87
N SER A 221 -6.47 -8.72 19.25
CA SER A 221 -7.05 -9.66 18.27
C SER A 221 -8.33 -10.37 18.74
N PRO A 222 -8.44 -10.86 20.00
CA PRO A 222 -9.68 -11.47 20.49
C PRO A 222 -10.91 -10.55 20.39
N ALA A 223 -10.74 -9.26 20.73
CA ALA A 223 -11.82 -8.28 20.67
C ALA A 223 -12.19 -7.93 19.22
N ALA A 224 -11.20 -7.85 18.33
CA ALA A 224 -11.45 -7.66 16.91
C ALA A 224 -12.20 -8.86 16.29
N PHE A 225 -11.85 -10.09 16.69
CA PHE A 225 -12.55 -11.28 16.23
C PHE A 225 -13.99 -11.34 16.77
N ALA A 226 -14.20 -11.01 18.05
CA ALA A 226 -15.55 -10.92 18.61
C ALA A 226 -16.41 -9.91 17.86
N GLU A 227 -15.87 -8.72 17.54
CA GLU A 227 -16.54 -7.74 16.68
C GLU A 227 -16.84 -8.33 15.30
N ALA A 228 -15.86 -8.96 14.64
CA ALA A 228 -16.05 -9.57 13.32
C ALA A 228 -17.08 -10.70 13.32
N ARG A 229 -17.25 -11.44 14.41
CA ARG A 229 -18.22 -12.53 14.53
C ARG A 229 -19.63 -12.01 14.83
N ASP A 230 -19.74 -11.08 15.78
CA ASP A 230 -21.03 -10.65 16.34
C ASP A 230 -21.59 -9.40 15.62
N ALA A 231 -20.75 -8.69 14.85
CA ALA A 231 -21.07 -7.50 14.05
C ALA A 231 -21.73 -6.34 14.80
N THR A 232 -21.44 -6.16 16.09
CA THR A 232 -22.09 -5.14 16.94
C THR A 232 -21.87 -3.69 16.50
N ARG A 233 -20.78 -3.40 15.78
CA ARG A 233 -20.41 -2.08 15.24
C ARG A 233 -20.17 -2.13 13.74
N GLY A 234 -20.74 -3.12 13.04
CA GLY A 234 -20.55 -3.32 11.60
C GLY A 234 -19.56 -4.42 11.23
N GLY A 235 -19.06 -5.18 12.22
CA GLY A 235 -18.34 -6.43 12.00
C GLY A 235 -17.03 -6.28 11.26
N LEU A 236 -16.80 -7.14 10.27
CA LEU A 236 -15.58 -7.15 9.46
C LEU A 236 -15.28 -5.78 8.85
N ARG A 237 -16.30 -5.06 8.36
CA ARG A 237 -16.08 -3.74 7.74
C ARG A 237 -15.47 -2.75 8.74
N TYR A 238 -16.02 -2.69 9.95
CA TYR A 238 -15.47 -1.86 11.02
C TYR A 238 -14.02 -2.26 11.35
N VAL A 239 -13.74 -3.56 11.48
CA VAL A 239 -12.37 -4.02 11.76
C VAL A 239 -11.38 -3.56 10.68
N LEU A 240 -11.73 -3.76 9.40
CA LEU A 240 -10.88 -3.34 8.28
C LEU A 240 -10.71 -1.82 8.20
N ASP A 241 -11.75 -1.04 8.50
CA ASP A 241 -11.70 0.41 8.48
C ASP A 241 -10.75 0.96 9.56
N VAL A 242 -10.85 0.43 10.79
CA VAL A 242 -9.96 0.84 11.88
C VAL A 242 -8.52 0.39 11.63
N MET A 243 -8.30 -0.80 11.06
CA MET A 243 -6.97 -1.25 10.61
C MET A 243 -6.39 -0.33 9.54
N ALA A 244 -7.20 0.08 8.55
CA ALA A 244 -6.77 0.97 7.48
C ALA A 244 -6.41 2.36 7.99
N ASP A 245 -7.19 2.91 8.93
CA ASP A 245 -6.88 4.19 9.55
C ASP A 245 -5.62 4.11 10.42
N ARG A 246 -5.40 2.99 11.12
CA ARG A 246 -4.14 2.75 11.85
C ARG A 246 -2.95 2.64 10.92
N TYR A 247 -3.08 1.88 9.83
CA TYR A 247 -2.01 1.72 8.84
C TYR A 247 -1.67 3.06 8.17
N LYS A 248 -2.68 3.82 7.77
CA LYS A 248 -2.53 5.18 7.23
C LYS A 248 -1.77 6.09 8.21
N TYR A 249 -2.12 6.06 9.49
CA TYR A 249 -1.41 6.81 10.53
C TYR A 249 0.08 6.44 10.60
N GLU A 250 0.41 5.14 10.56
CA GLU A 250 1.79 4.67 10.65
C GLU A 250 2.61 5.02 9.39
N GLU A 251 2.04 4.86 8.20
CA GLU A 251 2.74 5.19 6.95
C GLU A 251 2.94 6.69 6.78
N GLN A 252 1.98 7.53 7.22
CA GLN A 252 2.18 8.99 7.23
C GLN A 252 3.34 9.37 8.16
N ALA A 253 3.38 8.79 9.36
CA ALA A 253 4.48 9.05 10.31
C ALA A 253 5.83 8.56 9.76
N LYS A 254 5.86 7.42 9.07
CA LYS A 254 7.06 6.87 8.44
C LYS A 254 7.53 7.73 7.27
N TYR A 255 6.63 8.17 6.40
CA TYR A 255 6.94 9.06 5.28
C TYR A 255 7.56 10.37 5.78
N VAL A 256 6.89 11.05 6.72
CA VAL A 256 7.38 12.29 7.31
C VAL A 256 8.76 12.08 7.96
N ARG A 257 8.93 11.00 8.73
CA ARG A 257 10.24 10.68 9.33
C ARG A 257 11.32 10.45 8.29
N GLY A 258 11.01 9.77 7.18
CA GLY A 258 11.93 9.54 6.07
C GLY A 258 12.39 10.85 5.44
N VAL A 259 11.45 11.71 5.05
CA VAL A 259 11.73 13.04 4.49
C VAL A 259 12.61 13.88 5.42
N LEU A 260 12.33 13.85 6.73
CA LEU A 260 13.12 14.59 7.71
C LEU A 260 14.51 14.00 7.92
N ALA A 261 14.64 12.67 7.93
CA ALA A 261 15.93 11.99 8.12
C ALA A 261 16.86 12.16 6.92
N GLU A 262 16.31 12.21 5.70
CA GLU A 262 17.07 12.46 4.47
C GLU A 262 17.59 13.91 4.39
N ALA A 263 16.83 14.85 4.94
CA ALA A 263 17.11 16.28 4.75
C ALA A 263 17.71 17.00 5.96
N LEU A 264 17.61 16.42 7.17
CA LEU A 264 18.05 17.06 8.41
C LEU A 264 18.94 16.12 9.21
N ASP A 265 20.14 16.59 9.55
CA ASP A 265 20.99 15.90 10.52
C ASP A 265 20.34 15.96 11.92
N PRO A 266 19.98 14.83 12.54
CA PRO A 266 19.39 14.80 13.87
C PRO A 266 20.35 15.25 14.97
N LEU A 267 21.64 15.45 14.71
CA LEU A 267 22.61 16.01 15.65
C LEU A 267 22.86 17.51 15.45
N ASP A 268 22.45 18.08 14.32
CA ASP A 268 22.60 19.53 14.06
C ASP A 268 21.47 20.33 14.73
N TRP A 269 21.81 20.89 15.90
CA TRP A 269 20.89 21.78 16.63
C TRP A 269 20.53 23.04 15.85
N SER A 270 21.47 23.64 15.13
CA SER A 270 21.27 24.90 14.42
C SER A 270 20.25 24.72 13.28
N MET A 271 20.36 23.59 12.57
CA MET A 271 19.44 23.21 11.51
C MET A 271 18.02 22.97 12.03
N LYS A 272 17.87 22.31 13.18
CA LYS A 272 16.56 22.15 13.84
C LYS A 272 15.92 23.47 14.23
N VAL A 273 16.71 24.42 14.74
CA VAL A 273 16.21 25.77 15.08
C VAL A 273 15.79 26.53 13.83
N ALA A 274 16.56 26.44 12.74
CA ALA A 274 16.22 27.04 11.46
C ALA A 274 14.93 26.43 10.87
N PHE A 275 14.81 25.10 10.92
CA PHE A 275 13.62 24.38 10.50
C PHE A 275 12.39 24.84 11.28
N MET A 276 12.46 24.85 12.61
CA MET A 276 11.34 25.29 13.44
C MET A 276 10.98 26.76 13.20
N ARG A 277 11.96 27.63 12.93
CA ARG A 277 11.70 29.02 12.56
C ARG A 277 10.88 29.12 11.28
N ALA A 278 11.24 28.36 10.25
CA ALA A 278 10.50 28.36 8.99
C ALA A 278 9.09 27.76 9.14
N LEU A 279 8.96 26.64 9.87
CA LEU A 279 7.67 26.03 10.16
C LEU A 279 6.74 26.99 10.94
N LEU A 280 7.23 27.61 12.01
CA LEU A 280 6.43 28.56 12.80
C LEU A 280 6.04 29.79 11.97
N LYS A 281 6.92 30.25 11.07
CA LYS A 281 6.61 31.34 10.13
C LYS A 281 5.46 30.95 9.19
N ARG A 282 5.45 29.72 8.65
CA ARG A 282 4.35 29.19 7.82
C ARG A 282 3.04 29.09 8.58
N LEU A 283 3.10 28.65 9.84
CA LEU A 283 1.94 28.48 10.71
C LEU A 283 1.47 29.77 11.39
N ALA A 284 2.22 30.87 11.28
CA ALA A 284 1.96 32.12 11.99
C ALA A 284 0.50 32.63 11.89
N PRO A 285 -0.22 32.53 10.75
CA PRO A 285 -1.62 32.96 10.67
C PRO A 285 -2.57 32.19 11.60
N HIS A 286 -2.20 30.98 12.02
CA HIS A 286 -3.04 30.05 12.77
C HIS A 286 -2.55 29.83 14.22
N LEU A 287 -1.45 30.47 14.63
CA LEU A 287 -0.86 30.30 15.95
C LEU A 287 -1.30 31.40 16.93
N PRO A 288 -1.61 31.04 18.19
CA PRO A 288 -1.83 32.02 19.26
C PRO A 288 -0.64 32.99 19.41
N PRO A 289 -0.89 34.27 19.76
CA PRO A 289 0.17 35.29 19.90
C PRO A 289 1.24 34.90 20.94
N GLU A 290 0.86 34.13 21.97
CA GLU A 290 1.76 33.62 23.01
C GLU A 290 2.78 32.63 22.43
N ILE A 291 2.43 31.87 21.39
CA ILE A 291 3.34 30.95 20.71
C ILE A 291 4.20 31.70 19.71
N ARG A 292 3.63 32.67 18.97
CA ARG A 292 4.34 33.47 17.97
C ARG A 292 5.50 34.29 18.53
N SER A 293 5.37 34.74 19.78
CA SER A 293 6.37 35.54 20.48
C SER A 293 7.53 34.72 21.07
N GLN A 294 7.42 33.38 21.09
CA GLN A 294 8.44 32.51 21.68
C GLN A 294 9.58 32.22 20.69
N PRO A 295 10.83 32.08 21.16
CA PRO A 295 11.96 31.77 20.28
C PRO A 295 11.82 30.36 19.68
N PRO A 296 12.12 30.16 18.37
CA PRO A 296 12.03 28.85 17.73
C PRO A 296 12.84 27.74 18.42
N ALA A 297 13.96 28.09 19.06
CA ALA A 297 14.80 27.17 19.81
C ALA A 297 14.06 26.45 20.95
N ARG A 298 13.03 27.07 21.54
CA ARG A 298 12.19 26.43 22.57
C ARG A 298 11.46 25.21 22.03
N PHE A 299 11.09 25.24 20.75
CA PHE A 299 10.31 24.18 20.09
C PHE A 299 11.20 23.16 19.40
N ALA A 300 12.42 23.54 19.01
CA ALA A 300 13.39 22.65 18.33
C ALA A 300 13.71 21.37 19.12
N LYS A 301 13.59 21.39 20.46
CA LYS A 301 13.78 20.19 21.29
C LYS A 301 12.70 19.11 21.06
N ASN A 302 11.49 19.51 20.67
CA ASN A 302 10.35 18.62 20.45
C ASN A 302 9.83 18.67 19.00
N TRP A 303 10.69 19.06 18.06
CA TRP A 303 10.33 19.34 16.67
C TRP A 303 9.59 18.17 16.00
N GLU A 304 10.03 16.91 16.19
CA GLU A 304 9.35 15.72 15.65
C GLU A 304 7.88 15.61 16.07
N LYS A 305 7.60 15.83 17.37
CA LYS A 305 6.24 15.78 17.90
C LYS A 305 5.36 16.89 17.33
N ILE A 306 5.93 18.07 17.13
CA ILE A 306 5.22 19.21 16.56
C ILE A 306 4.90 18.95 15.09
N ILE A 307 5.85 18.43 14.31
CA ILE A 307 5.61 18.09 12.90
C ILE A 307 4.57 16.97 12.78
N GLN A 308 4.67 15.95 13.63
CA GLN A 308 3.70 14.87 13.67
C GLN A 308 2.29 15.39 14.00
N ALA A 309 2.16 16.30 14.98
CA ALA A 309 0.88 16.93 15.29
C ALA A 309 0.37 17.80 14.13
N TYR A 310 1.26 18.54 13.45
CA TYR A 310 0.94 19.36 12.29
C TYR A 310 0.36 18.51 11.15
N THR A 311 1.05 17.44 10.74
CA THR A 311 0.60 16.57 9.65
C THR A 311 -0.68 15.80 10.01
N GLN A 312 -0.87 15.47 11.28
CA GLN A 312 -2.09 14.79 11.77
C GLN A 312 -3.31 15.72 11.87
N SER A 313 -3.11 16.98 12.27
CA SER A 313 -4.21 17.93 12.48
C SER A 313 -5.07 18.14 11.23
N PHE A 314 -4.45 18.07 10.05
CA PHE A 314 -5.16 18.16 8.78
C PHE A 314 -6.07 16.95 8.50
N GLY A 315 -5.62 15.74 8.85
CA GLY A 315 -6.43 14.53 8.74
C GLY A 315 -7.68 14.60 9.62
N GLN A 316 -7.56 15.19 10.82
CA GLN A 316 -8.70 15.42 11.72
C GLN A 316 -9.69 16.43 11.14
N ILE A 317 -9.20 17.52 10.55
CA ILE A 317 -10.03 18.54 9.91
C ILE A 317 -10.77 17.96 8.69
N GLN A 318 -10.09 17.20 7.82
CA GLN A 318 -10.74 16.55 6.67
C GLN A 318 -11.79 15.53 7.10
N SER A 319 -11.50 14.74 8.14
CA SER A 319 -12.47 13.79 8.70
C SER A 319 -13.73 14.51 9.19
N LEU A 320 -13.56 15.58 9.98
CA LEU A 320 -14.65 16.39 10.49
C LEU A 320 -15.47 17.02 9.35
N LEU A 321 -14.82 17.58 8.33
CA LEU A 321 -15.51 18.17 7.17
C LEU A 321 -16.29 17.14 6.34
N ARG A 322 -15.87 15.88 6.30
CA ARG A 322 -16.61 14.80 5.62
C ARG A 322 -17.83 14.31 6.41
N THR A 323 -17.85 14.55 7.72
CA THR A 323 -18.96 14.16 8.60
C THR A 323 -20.04 15.24 8.74
N LEU A 324 -19.77 16.45 8.26
CA LEU A 324 -20.74 17.55 8.14
C LEU A 324 -21.47 17.46 6.79
#